data_AF-A0A535TCS6-F1
#
_entry.id   AF-A0A535TCS6-F1
#
_cell.length_a   1.000
_cell.length_b   1.000
_cell.length_c   1.000
_cell.angle_alpha   90.00
_cell.angle_beta   90.00
_cell.angle_gamma   90.00
#
_symmetry.space_group_name_H-M   'P 1'
#
loop_
_entity.id
_entity.type
_entity.pdbx_description
1 polymer ?
#
loop_
_entity_poly.entity_id
_entity_poly.type
_entity_poly.pdbx_seq_one_letter_code
_entity_poly.pdbx_strand_id
1 'polypeptide(L)'
;MGAIVIAGLTFGAVPASAYGPYTSGQTGYDVSYPQCPGASAPPGTFNFGIVGVTHGRPFTSNACLGTEYKAAAQFSTPSLYFNTGYS
;
A
#
# COMPACT_ATOMS: atom_id res chain seq x y z
N MET A 1 2.42 7.35 -61.67
CA MET A 1 1.48 7.62 -60.56
C MET A 1 1.67 6.51 -59.53
N GLY A 2 2.53 6.72 -58.54
CA GLY A 2 2.85 5.72 -57.52
C GLY A 2 2.09 6.01 -56.24
N ALA A 3 1.32 5.03 -55.74
CA ALA A 3 0.56 5.16 -54.51
C ALA A 3 1.47 4.91 -53.29
N ILE A 4 1.55 5.88 -52.39
CA ILE A 4 2.21 5.75 -51.09
C ILE A 4 1.20 5.12 -50.13
N VAL A 5 1.52 3.93 -49.60
CA VAL A 5 0.73 3.26 -48.57
C VAL A 5 1.23 3.73 -47.21
N ILE A 6 0.40 4.48 -46.48
CA ILE A 6 0.67 4.85 -45.09
C ILE A 6 0.21 3.69 -44.20
N ALA A 7 1.15 2.88 -43.72
CA ALA A 7 0.89 1.88 -42.70
C ALA A 7 0.73 2.60 -41.35
N GLY A 8 -0.50 2.75 -40.86
CA GLY A 8 -0.78 3.32 -39.55
C GLY A 8 -0.35 2.37 -38.43
N LEU A 9 0.53 2.81 -37.54
CA LEU A 9 0.83 2.08 -36.30
C LEU A 9 -0.36 2.20 -35.34
N THR A 10 -1.12 1.13 -35.16
CA THR A 10 -2.09 1.02 -34.08
C THR A 10 -1.36 0.56 -32.80
N PHE A 11 -1.08 1.49 -31.90
CA PHE A 11 -0.65 1.15 -30.54
C PHE A 11 -1.85 0.56 -29.79
N GLY A 12 -1.85 -0.76 -29.58
CA GLY A 12 -2.80 -1.40 -28.68
C GLY A 12 -2.52 -0.99 -27.25
N ALA A 13 -3.54 -0.53 -26.52
CA ALA A 13 -3.40 -0.23 -25.10
C ALA A 13 -3.13 -1.54 -24.33
N VAL A 14 -1.93 -1.65 -23.76
CA VAL A 14 -1.59 -2.76 -22.87
C VAL A 14 -2.17 -2.43 -21.49
N PRO A 15 -2.94 -3.34 -20.85
CA PRO A 15 -3.44 -3.07 -19.51
C PRO A 15 -2.27 -2.90 -18.55
N ALA A 16 -2.24 -1.78 -17.83
CA ALA A 16 -1.28 -1.58 -16.76
C ALA A 16 -1.64 -2.51 -15.59
N SER A 17 -0.77 -3.48 -15.28
CA SER A 17 -0.89 -4.27 -14.05
C SER A 17 0.00 -3.66 -12.97
N ALA A 18 -0.58 -3.31 -11.83
CA ALA A 18 0.22 -3.04 -10.64
C ALA A 18 0.84 -4.36 -10.17
N TYR A 19 2.16 -4.41 -10.05
CA TYR A 19 2.84 -5.52 -9.38
C TYR A 19 2.76 -5.29 -7.87
N GLY A 20 2.30 -6.30 -7.13
CA GLY A 20 2.21 -6.23 -5.68
C GLY A 20 1.45 -7.41 -5.07
N PRO A 21 1.44 -7.51 -3.74
CA PRO A 21 0.73 -8.57 -3.03
C PRO A 21 -0.80 -8.41 -3.05
N TYR A 22 -1.31 -7.27 -3.53
CA TYR A 22 -2.74 -6.95 -3.52
C TYR A 22 -3.35 -7.06 -4.91
N THR A 23 -4.54 -7.65 -4.98
CA THR A 23 -5.30 -7.78 -6.23
C THR A 23 -6.30 -6.64 -6.38
N SER A 24 -6.67 -6.35 -7.63
CA SER A 24 -7.65 -5.30 -7.93
C SER A 24 -8.98 -5.55 -7.21
N GLY A 25 -9.54 -4.50 -6.60
CA GLY A 25 -10.79 -4.55 -5.86
C GLY A 25 -10.66 -4.95 -4.39
N GLN A 26 -9.46 -5.31 -3.92
CA GLN A 26 -9.21 -5.51 -2.49
C GLN A 26 -9.23 -4.18 -1.73
N THR A 27 -9.77 -4.21 -0.52
CA THR A 27 -9.73 -3.09 0.42
C THR A 27 -8.82 -3.44 1.59
N GLY A 28 -8.12 -2.45 2.11
CA GLY A 28 -7.30 -2.59 3.30
C GLY A 28 -7.33 -1.34 4.14
N TYR A 29 -6.70 -1.40 5.31
CA TYR A 29 -6.54 -0.26 6.20
C TYR A 29 -5.09 -0.08 6.62
N ASP A 30 -4.75 1.12 7.06
CA ASP A 30 -3.48 1.41 7.70
C ASP A 30 -3.66 1.71 9.19
N VAL A 31 -2.63 1.39 9.97
CA VAL A 31 -2.49 1.77 11.37
C VAL A 31 -1.08 2.29 11.58
N SER A 32 -0.92 3.46 12.18
CA SER A 32 0.39 4.05 12.41
C SER A 32 0.42 4.97 13.63
N TYR A 33 1.57 5.60 13.87
CA TYR A 33 1.79 6.44 15.05
C TYR A 33 0.68 7.48 15.36
N PRO A 34 0.04 8.17 14.39
CA PRO A 34 -1.06 9.09 14.69
C PRO A 34 -2.26 8.46 15.42
N GLN A 35 -2.42 7.14 15.33
CA GLN A 35 -3.45 6.36 16.02
C GLN A 35 -3.00 5.88 17.42
N CYS A 36 -1.81 6.28 17.88
CA CYS A 36 -1.27 5.95 19.21
C CYS A 36 -1.76 6.94 20.29
N PRO A 37 -2.12 6.48 21.50
CA PRO A 37 -2.32 5.09 21.90
C PRO A 37 -3.71 4.56 21.50
N GLY A 38 -3.87 3.24 21.53
CA GLY A 38 -5.20 2.61 21.44
C GLY A 38 -5.63 2.18 20.03
N ALA A 39 -4.68 2.03 19.12
CA ALA A 39 -4.95 1.49 17.80
C ALA A 39 -5.61 0.10 17.86
N SER A 40 -6.67 -0.07 17.07
CA SER A 40 -7.40 -1.31 16.88
C SER A 40 -7.78 -1.46 15.40
N ALA A 41 -8.16 -2.67 15.00
CA ALA A 41 -8.65 -2.88 13.65
C ALA A 41 -9.96 -2.09 13.45
N PRO A 42 -10.11 -1.33 12.36
CA PRO A 42 -11.39 -0.70 12.04
C PRO A 42 -12.47 -1.78 11.84
N PRO A 43 -13.73 -1.49 12.18
CA PRO A 43 -14.83 -2.40 11.92
C PRO A 43 -15.03 -2.58 10.42
N GLY A 44 -15.25 -3.82 9.97
CA GLY A 44 -15.50 -4.14 8.58
C GLY A 44 -14.81 -5.42 8.12
N THR A 45 -14.96 -5.72 6.83
CA THR A 45 -14.22 -6.79 6.16
C THR A 45 -13.16 -6.16 5.28
N PHE A 46 -11.90 -6.55 5.52
CA PHE A 46 -10.74 -6.06 4.78
C PHE A 46 -9.91 -7.25 4.32
N ASN A 47 -9.10 -7.03 3.29
CA ASN A 47 -8.24 -8.04 2.69
C ASN A 47 -6.80 -7.97 3.18
N PHE A 48 -6.35 -6.79 3.61
CA PHE A 48 -4.98 -6.57 4.10
C PHE A 48 -4.91 -5.40 5.07
N GLY A 49 -3.81 -5.33 5.82
CA GLY A 49 -3.49 -4.27 6.75
C GLY A 49 -2.04 -3.84 6.57
N ILE A 50 -1.78 -2.54 6.72
CA ILE A 50 -0.46 -1.94 6.60
C ILE A 50 -0.12 -1.22 7.91
N VAL A 51 1.08 -1.43 8.45
CA VAL A 51 1.48 -0.86 9.74
C VAL A 51 2.70 0.06 9.56
N GLY A 52 2.60 1.27 10.11
CA GLY A 52 3.68 2.26 10.07
C GLY A 52 4.73 2.01 11.14
N VAL A 53 5.99 1.85 10.75
CA VAL A 53 7.08 1.50 11.68
C VAL A 53 7.75 2.72 12.33
N THR A 54 7.61 3.90 11.71
CA THR A 54 8.22 5.17 12.12
C THR A 54 7.22 6.13 12.75
N HIS A 55 7.69 7.08 13.55
CA HIS A 55 6.90 8.20 14.08
C HIS A 55 6.91 9.38 13.08
N GLY A 56 6.44 9.13 11.86
CA GLY A 56 6.27 10.15 10.81
C GLY A 56 7.57 10.65 10.16
N ARG A 57 8.75 10.29 10.65
CA ARG A 57 10.07 10.62 10.08
C ARG A 57 10.98 9.40 9.98
N PRO A 58 11.92 9.34 9.02
CA PRO A 58 12.95 8.31 8.98
C PRO A 58 13.76 8.30 10.28
N PHE A 59 14.20 7.11 10.68
CA PHE A 59 15.03 6.87 11.86
C PHE A 59 14.39 7.28 13.20
N THR A 60 13.07 7.41 13.24
CA THR A 60 12.30 7.55 14.47
C THR A 60 11.59 6.23 14.78
N SER A 61 11.39 5.91 16.06
CA SER A 61 10.68 4.71 16.47
C SER A 61 9.21 5.00 16.75
N ASN A 62 8.32 4.14 16.24
CA ASN A 62 6.93 4.13 16.67
C ASN A 62 6.79 3.34 17.98
N ALA A 63 6.56 4.06 19.08
CA ALA A 63 6.39 3.47 20.42
C ALA A 63 5.17 2.54 20.54
N CYS A 64 4.17 2.68 19.66
CA CYS A 64 2.96 1.87 19.62
C CYS A 64 3.02 0.70 18.63
N LEU A 65 4.14 0.49 17.92
CA LEU A 65 4.26 -0.50 16.83
C LEU A 65 3.76 -1.90 17.21
N GLY A 66 4.05 -2.37 18.43
CA GLY A 66 3.60 -3.68 18.89
C GLY A 66 2.07 -3.82 18.97
N THR A 67 1.39 -2.78 19.48
CA THR A 67 -0.08 -2.75 19.57
C THR A 67 -0.72 -2.56 18.19
N GLU A 68 -0.13 -1.71 17.37
CA GLU A 68 -0.59 -1.46 16.01
C GLU A 68 -0.42 -2.70 15.11
N TYR A 69 0.67 -3.45 15.27
CA TYR A 69 0.86 -4.72 14.58
C TYR A 69 -0.21 -5.74 14.96
N LYS A 70 -0.65 -5.76 16.23
CA LYS A 70 -1.76 -6.61 16.67
C LYS A 70 -3.10 -6.24 16.02
N ALA A 71 -3.32 -4.96 15.68
CA ALA A 71 -4.51 -4.56 14.94
C ALA A 71 -4.58 -5.24 13.56
N ALA A 72 -3.43 -5.39 12.88
CA ALA A 72 -3.31 -6.08 11.60
C ALA A 72 -3.09 -7.60 11.69
N ALA A 73 -2.94 -8.17 12.89
CA ALA A 73 -2.59 -9.58 13.08
C ALA A 73 -3.67 -10.58 12.62
N GLN A 74 -4.86 -10.09 12.25
CA GLN A 74 -5.89 -10.90 11.59
C GLN A 74 -5.49 -11.33 10.16
N PHE A 75 -4.48 -10.68 9.56
CA PHE A 75 -3.93 -11.05 8.26
C PHE A 75 -2.68 -11.92 8.44
N SER A 76 -2.52 -12.93 7.58
CA SER A 76 -1.37 -13.86 7.64
C SER A 76 -0.02 -13.16 7.47
N THR A 77 0.01 -12.07 6.69
CA THR A 77 1.20 -11.25 6.44
C THR A 77 0.82 -9.77 6.39
N PRO A 78 0.77 -9.08 7.54
CA PRO A 78 0.62 -7.64 7.59
C PRO A 78 1.79 -6.98 6.85
N SER A 79 1.50 -5.94 6.06
CA SER A 79 2.54 -5.19 5.38
C SER A 79 3.05 -4.07 6.28
N LEU A 80 4.30 -3.67 6.08
CA LEU A 80 4.93 -2.60 6.85
C LEU A 80 5.34 -1.47 5.91
N TYR A 81 5.22 -0.23 6.36
CA TYR A 81 5.80 0.92 5.66
C TYR A 81 6.75 1.69 6.56
N PHE A 82 7.76 2.32 5.95
CA PHE A 82 8.77 3.14 6.61
C PHE A 82 8.83 4.53 5.94
N ASN A 83 8.79 5.60 6.72
CA ASN A 83 8.97 6.95 6.19
C ASN A 83 10.44 7.16 5.77
N THR A 84 10.69 7.48 4.51
CA THR A 84 12.06 7.69 3.98
C THR A 84 12.45 9.16 3.83
N GLY A 85 11.50 10.09 3.92
CA GLY A 85 11.75 11.53 3.74
C GLY A 85 12.56 12.14 4.87
N TYR A 86 13.86 12.37 4.64
CA TYR A 86 14.77 13.07 5.56
C TYR A 86 14.88 14.54 5.13
N SER A 87 14.82 15.48 6.08
CA SER A 87 14.90 16.93 5.84
C SER A 87 15.78 17.57 6.89
#